data_AF-A0A532VA15-F1
#
_entry.id   AF-A0A532VA15-F1
#
_cell.length_a   1.000
_cell.length_b   1.000
_cell.length_c   1.000
_cell.angle_alpha   90.00
_cell.angle_beta   90.00
_cell.angle_gamma   90.00
#
_symmetry.space_group_name_H-M   'P 1'
#
loop_
_entity.id
_entity.type
_entity.pdbx_description
1 polymer ?
#
loop_
_entity_poly.entity_id
_entity_poly.type
_entity_poly.pdbx_seq_one_letter_code
_entity_poly.pdbx_strand_id
1 'polypeptide(L)'
;MRQEGLDPEGKVELAGLLLQIGFKSEAVTEYLMAAQMYEERGNKEEAVKLYEKILELDNDNQAAKRGLEKLKPRSRENIDEMVARMGFGAAPGEEPAPEEPSTQGITTPEETETPPPSAPEGEQKVQSTSEPPERTPTTEVSEVQVEPQPPAEEAEPKVEEGGIDLASIGIEEFLASLMPLLKHTPAELKKRRELASFFREEGLWSEAFFEERSDYLQKPSVKKLHDLLSLLAHSGDKETLITFLLTESFTEREVELKKEVLKALAGAYEEQGRLQDAKKIREKLATLASQTQKKKKPGVKIIEDVPRLSEEDTPKGKKKPADPIQFV
;
A
#
# COMPACT_ATOMS: atom_id res chain seq x y z
N MET A 1 4.21 -32.54 24.05
CA MET A 1 5.61 -32.11 23.87
C MET A 1 5.65 -31.26 22.62
N ARG A 2 5.90 -29.95 22.73
CA ARG A 2 6.23 -29.14 21.55
C ARG A 2 7.66 -29.54 21.22
N GLN A 3 7.89 -30.14 20.06
CA GLN A 3 9.26 -30.27 19.58
C GLN A 3 9.76 -28.83 19.40
N GLU A 4 10.79 -28.45 20.15
CA GLU A 4 11.57 -27.26 19.86
C GLU A 4 12.26 -27.52 18.52
N GLY A 5 11.52 -27.32 17.44
CA GLY A 5 12.07 -27.35 16.09
C GLY A 5 13.02 -26.17 15.94
N LEU A 6 14.13 -26.41 15.22
CA LEU A 6 14.99 -25.32 14.77
C LEU A 6 14.15 -24.28 14.02
N ASP A 7 14.54 -23.03 14.15
CA ASP A 7 14.06 -21.94 13.31
C ASP A 7 14.36 -22.22 11.83
N PRO A 8 13.64 -21.59 10.88
CA PRO A 8 13.89 -21.81 9.46
C PRO A 8 15.33 -21.47 9.06
N GLU A 9 15.94 -20.44 9.65
CA GLU A 9 17.36 -20.14 9.46
C GLU A 9 18.26 -21.34 9.86
N GLY A 10 18.09 -21.89 11.06
CA GLY A 10 18.86 -23.05 11.52
C GLY A 10 18.67 -24.29 10.65
N LYS A 11 17.48 -24.49 10.09
CA LYS A 11 17.23 -25.57 9.11
C LYS A 11 17.96 -25.36 7.78
N VAL A 12 18.05 -24.11 7.31
CA VAL A 12 18.82 -23.77 6.09
C VAL A 12 20.31 -24.03 6.29
N GLU A 13 20.85 -23.66 7.46
CA GLU A 13 22.25 -23.93 7.82
C GLU A 13 22.52 -25.43 7.92
N LEU A 14 21.64 -26.18 8.61
CA LEU A 14 21.74 -27.63 8.73
C LEU A 14 21.71 -28.31 7.36
N ALA A 15 20.79 -27.90 6.48
CA ALA A 15 20.73 -28.39 5.11
C ALA A 15 22.02 -28.11 4.32
N GLY A 16 22.62 -26.93 4.51
CA GLY A 16 23.91 -26.57 3.93
C GLY A 16 25.06 -27.47 4.41
N LEU A 17 25.12 -27.75 5.71
CA LEU A 17 26.09 -28.69 6.28
C LEU A 17 25.88 -30.10 5.74
N LEU A 18 24.63 -30.59 5.70
CA LEU A 18 24.28 -31.90 5.15
C LEU A 18 24.73 -32.06 3.68
N LEU A 19 24.63 -31.00 2.87
CA LEU A 19 25.18 -31.01 1.51
C LEU A 19 26.71 -31.13 1.48
N GLN A 20 27.42 -30.42 2.37
CA GLN A 20 28.89 -30.47 2.43
C GLN A 20 29.40 -31.87 2.77
N ILE A 21 28.69 -32.60 3.64
CA ILE A 21 29.03 -33.98 3.99
C ILE A 21 28.46 -35.04 3.03
N GLY A 22 27.72 -34.63 1.99
CA GLY A 22 27.22 -35.50 0.91
C GLY A 22 25.84 -36.13 1.14
N PHE A 23 25.13 -35.75 2.21
CA PHE A 23 23.79 -36.24 2.55
C PHE A 23 22.70 -35.42 1.85
N LYS A 24 22.57 -35.60 0.52
CA LYS A 24 21.67 -34.80 -0.32
C LYS A 24 20.18 -34.98 0.02
N SER A 25 19.73 -36.20 0.30
CA SER A 25 18.31 -36.49 0.61
C SER A 25 17.84 -35.80 1.89
N GLU A 26 18.68 -35.81 2.91
CA GLU A 26 18.42 -35.19 4.20
C GLU A 26 18.47 -33.67 4.06
N ALA A 27 19.42 -33.13 3.30
CA ALA A 27 19.48 -31.70 3.01
C ALA A 27 18.22 -31.20 2.28
N VAL A 28 17.72 -31.96 1.30
CA VAL A 28 16.45 -31.65 0.62
C VAL A 28 15.29 -31.62 1.61
N THR A 29 15.26 -32.55 2.56
CA THR A 29 14.21 -32.60 3.59
C THR A 29 14.26 -31.37 4.49
N GLU A 30 15.44 -30.96 4.95
CA GLU A 30 15.60 -29.78 5.81
C GLU A 30 15.30 -28.48 5.07
N TYR A 31 15.73 -28.32 3.81
CA TYR A 31 15.34 -27.17 2.99
C TYR A 31 13.83 -27.11 2.78
N LEU A 32 13.16 -28.24 2.60
CA LEU A 32 11.72 -28.30 2.39
C LEU A 32 10.96 -27.85 3.63
N MET A 33 11.40 -28.29 4.81
CA MET A 33 10.83 -27.83 6.08
C MET A 33 11.06 -26.32 6.29
N ALA A 34 12.26 -25.81 6.00
CA ALA A 34 12.55 -24.38 6.08
C ALA A 34 11.66 -23.56 5.14
N ALA A 35 11.49 -24.01 3.89
CA ALA A 35 10.63 -23.35 2.91
C ALA A 35 9.17 -23.26 3.38
N GLN A 36 8.63 -24.35 3.93
CA GLN A 36 7.28 -24.35 4.52
C GLN A 36 7.15 -23.39 5.70
N MET A 37 8.16 -23.31 6.57
CA MET A 37 8.17 -22.38 7.69
C MET A 37 8.25 -20.91 7.23
N TYR A 38 9.01 -20.60 6.18
CA TYR A 38 9.01 -19.26 5.58
C TYR A 38 7.67 -18.92 4.92
N GLU A 39 7.03 -19.89 4.27
CA GLU A 39 5.67 -19.74 3.72
C GLU A 39 4.66 -19.42 4.84
N GLU A 40 4.67 -20.17 5.94
CA GLU A 40 3.79 -19.95 7.10
C GLU A 40 4.01 -18.57 7.75
N ARG A 41 5.25 -18.04 7.70
CA ARG A 41 5.60 -16.70 8.19
C ARG A 41 5.25 -15.57 7.21
N GLY A 42 4.79 -15.90 6.01
CA GLY A 42 4.47 -14.93 4.95
C GLY A 42 5.70 -14.42 4.17
N ASN A 43 6.89 -14.97 4.43
CA ASN A 43 8.13 -14.62 3.75
C ASN A 43 8.24 -15.41 2.43
N LYS A 44 7.36 -15.10 1.48
CA LYS A 44 7.21 -15.85 0.22
C LYS A 44 8.49 -15.86 -0.63
N GLU A 45 9.24 -14.76 -0.65
CA GLU A 45 10.47 -14.63 -1.45
C GLU A 45 11.54 -15.64 -1.03
N GLU A 46 11.77 -15.80 0.27
CA GLU A 46 12.74 -16.77 0.79
C GLU A 46 12.27 -18.21 0.59
N ALA A 47 10.97 -18.47 0.76
CA ALA A 47 10.40 -19.79 0.47
C ALA A 47 10.58 -20.18 -1.01
N VAL A 48 10.40 -19.24 -1.95
CA VAL A 48 10.64 -19.46 -3.39
C VAL A 48 12.10 -19.84 -3.66
N LYS A 49 13.07 -19.08 -3.12
CA LYS A 49 14.51 -19.39 -3.29
C LYS A 49 14.86 -20.79 -2.79
N LEU A 50 14.29 -21.19 -1.65
CA LEU A 50 14.52 -22.53 -1.10
C LEU A 50 13.90 -23.63 -1.94
N TYR A 51 12.68 -23.45 -2.45
CA TYR A 51 12.08 -24.42 -3.36
C TYR A 51 12.84 -24.55 -4.68
N GLU A 52 13.34 -23.45 -5.24
CA GLU A 52 14.22 -23.48 -6.43
C GLU A 52 15.50 -24.26 -6.13
N LYS A 53 16.14 -24.00 -4.99
CA LYS A 53 17.32 -24.75 -4.55
C LYS A 53 17.05 -26.24 -4.35
N ILE A 54 15.87 -26.61 -3.86
CA ILE A 54 15.46 -28.02 -3.76
C ILE A 54 15.37 -28.65 -5.15
N LEU A 55 14.79 -27.95 -6.14
CA LEU A 55 14.70 -28.47 -7.51
C LEU A 55 16.08 -28.58 -8.18
N GLU A 56 17.02 -27.69 -7.88
CA GLU A 56 18.42 -27.84 -8.33
C GLU A 56 19.08 -29.13 -7.81
N LEU A 57 18.73 -29.55 -6.59
CA LEU A 57 19.26 -30.76 -5.96
C LEU A 57 18.51 -32.02 -6.39
N ASP A 58 17.19 -31.91 -6.54
CA ASP A 58 16.25 -32.98 -6.89
C ASP A 58 15.15 -32.41 -7.81
N ASN A 59 15.39 -32.50 -9.11
CA ASN A 59 14.49 -32.00 -10.15
C ASN A 59 13.10 -32.68 -10.14
N ASP A 60 12.97 -33.85 -9.51
CA ASP A 60 11.72 -34.61 -9.48
C ASP A 60 10.92 -34.41 -8.18
N ASN A 61 11.39 -33.53 -7.30
CA ASN A 61 10.72 -33.24 -6.04
C ASN A 61 9.35 -32.57 -6.25
N GLN A 62 8.29 -33.37 -6.16
CA GLN A 62 6.90 -32.94 -6.38
C GLN A 62 6.43 -31.91 -5.35
N ALA A 63 6.94 -31.97 -4.11
CA ALA A 63 6.56 -31.04 -3.07
C ALA A 63 7.11 -29.63 -3.35
N ALA A 64 8.36 -29.52 -3.81
CA ALA A 64 8.95 -28.25 -4.21
C ALA A 64 8.26 -27.64 -5.45
N LYS A 65 7.91 -28.46 -6.45
CA LYS A 65 7.13 -28.00 -7.63
C LYS A 65 5.79 -27.39 -7.21
N ARG A 66 5.05 -28.06 -6.33
CA ARG A 66 3.76 -27.55 -5.81
C ARG A 66 3.93 -26.31 -4.95
N GLY A 67 4.98 -26.25 -4.13
CA GLY A 67 5.32 -25.07 -3.33
C GLY A 67 5.56 -23.84 -4.22
N LEU A 68 6.35 -24.01 -5.29
CA LEU A 68 6.58 -22.94 -6.26
C LEU A 68 5.34 -22.54 -7.04
N GLU A 69 4.51 -23.49 -7.46
CA GLU A 69 3.26 -23.19 -8.16
C GLU A 69 2.31 -22.36 -7.28
N LYS A 70 2.28 -22.66 -5.97
CA LYS A 70 1.48 -21.91 -4.99
C LYS A 70 2.06 -20.52 -4.69
N LEU A 71 3.38 -20.38 -4.65
CA LEU A 71 4.07 -19.16 -4.22
C LEU A 71 4.44 -18.21 -5.34
N LYS A 72 4.65 -18.69 -6.57
CA LYS A 72 4.85 -17.80 -7.70
C LYS A 72 3.62 -16.92 -7.78
N PRO A 73 3.75 -15.58 -7.61
CA PRO A 73 2.64 -14.70 -7.88
C PRO A 73 2.22 -15.05 -9.30
N ARG A 74 0.94 -15.41 -9.50
CA ARG A 74 0.39 -15.54 -10.86
C ARG A 74 0.77 -14.23 -11.52
N SER A 75 1.80 -14.29 -12.37
CA SER A 75 2.41 -13.10 -12.95
C SER A 75 1.28 -12.31 -13.60
N ARG A 76 1.41 -10.98 -13.66
CA ARG A 76 0.43 -10.16 -14.37
C ARG A 76 0.12 -10.71 -15.75
N GLU A 77 1.09 -11.35 -16.40
CA GLU A 77 0.92 -12.09 -17.67
C GLU A 77 -0.15 -13.20 -17.58
N ASN A 78 -0.19 -14.00 -16.51
CA ASN A 78 -1.25 -14.98 -16.28
C ASN A 78 -2.60 -14.30 -15.98
N ILE A 79 -2.59 -13.13 -15.32
CA ILE A 79 -3.81 -12.36 -15.08
C ILE A 79 -4.33 -11.79 -16.41
N ASP A 80 -3.46 -11.22 -17.24
CA ASP A 80 -3.78 -10.69 -18.56
C ASP A 80 -4.26 -11.79 -19.51
N GLU A 81 -3.65 -12.97 -19.46
CA GLU A 81 -4.08 -14.14 -20.24
C GLU A 81 -5.42 -14.70 -19.74
N MET A 82 -5.66 -14.72 -18.42
CA MET A 82 -6.97 -15.06 -17.85
C MET A 82 -8.05 -14.02 -18.17
N VAL A 83 -7.73 -12.72 -18.08
CA VAL A 83 -8.62 -11.60 -18.42
C VAL A 83 -8.96 -11.65 -19.91
N ALA A 84 -7.99 -11.95 -20.77
CA ALA A 84 -8.21 -12.20 -22.19
C ALA A 84 -9.11 -13.44 -22.41
N ARG A 85 -8.85 -14.55 -21.72
CA ARG A 85 -9.64 -15.78 -21.83
C ARG A 85 -11.07 -15.63 -21.31
N MET A 86 -11.29 -14.78 -20.32
CA MET A 86 -12.63 -14.42 -19.82
C MET A 86 -13.33 -13.36 -20.70
N GLY A 87 -12.72 -12.96 -21.83
CA GLY A 87 -13.33 -12.03 -22.79
C GLY A 87 -13.37 -10.58 -22.31
N PHE A 88 -12.53 -10.22 -21.34
CA PHE A 88 -12.38 -8.85 -20.85
C PHE A 88 -11.26 -8.08 -21.56
N GLY A 89 -10.36 -8.77 -22.26
CA GLY A 89 -9.27 -8.17 -23.05
C GLY A 89 -9.67 -7.93 -24.51
N ALA A 90 -9.45 -6.70 -24.98
CA ALA A 90 -9.77 -6.15 -26.30
C ALA A 90 -11.27 -5.91 -26.55
N ALA A 91 -11.69 -4.65 -26.38
CA ALA A 91 -12.91 -4.18 -27.02
C ALA A 91 -12.79 -4.45 -28.53
N PRO A 92 -13.72 -5.19 -29.15
CA PRO A 92 -13.75 -5.37 -30.60
C PRO A 92 -14.13 -4.01 -31.21
N GLY A 93 -13.14 -3.19 -31.55
CA GLY A 93 -13.41 -1.84 -32.04
C GLY A 93 -12.21 -0.98 -32.38
N GLU A 94 -11.00 -1.28 -31.90
CA GLU A 94 -9.79 -0.70 -32.50
C GLU A 94 -9.43 -1.56 -33.72
N GLU A 95 -10.10 -1.28 -34.84
CA GLU A 95 -9.54 -1.61 -36.15
C GLU A 95 -8.11 -1.04 -36.19
N PRO A 96 -7.09 -1.86 -36.50
CA PRO A 96 -5.75 -1.35 -36.69
C PRO A 96 -5.83 -0.30 -37.80
N ALA A 97 -5.52 0.95 -37.46
CA ALA A 97 -5.41 2.01 -38.45
C ALA A 97 -4.48 1.50 -39.58
N PRO A 98 -4.86 1.68 -40.86
CA PRO A 98 -4.10 1.16 -41.98
C PRO A 98 -2.66 1.68 -41.89
N GLU A 99 -1.72 0.75 -41.77
CA GLU A 99 -0.29 1.00 -41.74
C GLU A 99 0.08 1.87 -42.95
N GLU A 100 0.56 3.09 -42.68
CA GLU A 100 1.16 3.91 -43.70
C GLU A 100 2.41 3.19 -44.25
N PRO A 101 2.57 3.09 -45.57
CA PRO A 101 3.67 2.36 -46.18
C PRO A 101 5.01 3.03 -45.84
N SER A 102 5.78 2.35 -44.99
CA SER A 102 7.16 2.72 -44.68
C SER A 102 8.04 2.54 -45.92
N THR A 103 8.60 3.66 -46.35
CA THR A 103 9.63 3.80 -47.38
C THR A 103 10.78 2.84 -47.15
N GLN A 104 10.99 1.94 -48.10
CA GLN A 104 12.19 1.13 -48.24
C GLN A 104 13.38 2.02 -48.62
N GLY A 105 14.53 1.77 -47.98
CA GLY A 105 15.83 2.19 -48.50
C GLY A 105 16.80 2.62 -47.43
N ILE A 106 17.69 1.70 -47.02
CA ILE A 106 19.15 1.87 -47.07
C ILE A 106 19.77 0.50 -46.76
N THR A 107 20.54 0.02 -47.72
CA THR A 107 21.39 -1.16 -47.71
C THR A 107 22.72 -0.88 -46.99
N THR A 108 23.57 -1.92 -46.91
CA THR A 108 25.05 -1.95 -46.69
C THR A 108 25.53 -2.14 -45.23
N PRO A 109 26.69 -2.79 -45.00
CA PRO A 109 26.94 -4.21 -45.24
C PRO A 109 27.54 -4.97 -44.02
N GLU A 110 27.44 -6.29 -44.11
CA GLU A 110 28.37 -7.34 -43.69
C GLU A 110 29.80 -6.89 -43.28
N GLU A 111 30.14 -7.08 -41.99
CA GLU A 111 31.52 -7.06 -41.51
C GLU A 111 31.80 -8.33 -40.70
N THR A 112 32.53 -9.21 -41.38
CA THR A 112 33.27 -10.37 -40.88
C THR A 112 34.42 -9.89 -39.99
N GLU A 113 34.67 -10.51 -38.83
CA GLU A 113 35.99 -11.07 -38.45
C GLU A 113 36.15 -11.37 -36.93
N THR A 114 36.37 -12.67 -36.66
CA THR A 114 37.31 -13.32 -35.71
C THR A 114 37.35 -13.05 -34.19
N PRO A 115 37.46 -14.12 -33.37
CA PRO A 115 37.75 -14.06 -31.93
C PRO A 115 39.26 -14.18 -31.63
N PRO A 116 39.73 -13.70 -30.46
CA PRO A 116 40.76 -14.45 -29.72
C PRO A 116 40.63 -14.29 -28.18
N PRO A 117 41.57 -14.79 -27.35
CA PRO A 117 41.78 -16.20 -27.02
C PRO A 117 41.73 -16.46 -25.49
N SER A 118 41.78 -17.74 -25.14
CA SER A 118 41.84 -18.32 -23.81
C SER A 118 43.07 -17.96 -22.96
N ALA A 119 42.86 -17.96 -21.64
CA ALA A 119 43.76 -18.35 -20.53
C ALA A 119 44.93 -17.38 -20.16
N PRO A 120 45.37 -17.31 -18.87
CA PRO A 120 45.87 -18.46 -18.11
C PRO A 120 45.37 -18.63 -16.67
N GLU A 121 45.47 -19.88 -16.24
CA GLU A 121 45.47 -20.36 -14.86
C GLU A 121 46.46 -19.59 -13.98
N GLY A 122 46.01 -19.17 -12.81
CA GLY A 122 46.84 -18.67 -11.72
C GLY A 122 46.63 -19.54 -10.49
N GLU A 123 47.57 -20.47 -10.26
CA GLU A 123 47.76 -21.14 -8.98
C GLU A 123 47.99 -20.10 -7.88
N GLN A 124 47.13 -20.06 -6.86
CA GLN A 124 47.47 -19.48 -5.56
C GLN A 124 47.38 -20.54 -4.47
N LYS A 125 48.56 -21.13 -4.23
CA LYS A 125 48.94 -21.90 -3.05
C LYS A 125 49.59 -20.93 -2.07
N VAL A 126 48.94 -20.48 -1.01
CA VAL A 126 49.65 -20.22 0.27
C VAL A 126 48.72 -20.12 1.49
N GLN A 127 49.07 -20.95 2.48
CA GLN A 127 49.14 -20.67 3.92
C GLN A 127 47.86 -20.40 4.73
N SER A 128 47.40 -21.50 5.34
CA SER A 128 46.99 -21.52 6.74
C SER A 128 48.06 -20.89 7.65
N THR A 129 47.67 -19.89 8.44
CA THR A 129 48.29 -19.58 9.72
C THR A 129 47.20 -19.36 10.76
N SER A 130 47.14 -20.33 11.65
CA SER A 130 46.77 -20.25 13.07
C SER A 130 47.13 -18.93 13.76
N GLU A 131 46.21 -18.33 14.52
CA GLU A 131 46.18 -18.31 16.01
C GLU A 131 45.21 -17.22 16.53
N PRO A 132 44.61 -17.42 17.72
CA PRO A 132 43.65 -16.50 18.33
C PRO A 132 44.32 -15.51 19.30
N PRO A 133 43.77 -14.31 19.53
CA PRO A 133 44.12 -13.55 20.71
C PRO A 133 43.10 -13.78 21.82
N GLU A 134 43.50 -14.58 22.82
CA GLU A 134 43.06 -14.37 24.20
C GLU A 134 43.51 -12.97 24.65
N ARG A 135 42.58 -12.12 25.10
CA ARG A 135 42.89 -11.08 26.09
C ARG A 135 41.79 -11.00 27.14
N THR A 136 42.22 -11.32 28.36
CA THR A 136 41.57 -11.17 29.65
C THR A 136 41.36 -9.69 30.06
N PRO A 137 40.57 -9.44 31.12
CA PRO A 137 40.10 -8.12 31.53
C PRO A 137 41.02 -7.46 32.57
N THR A 138 41.11 -6.12 32.59
CA THR A 138 41.72 -5.32 33.69
C THR A 138 41.17 -3.88 33.56
N THR A 139 40.25 -3.42 34.42
CA THR A 139 40.42 -2.70 35.72
C THR A 139 40.66 -1.18 35.56
N GLU A 140 40.20 -0.43 36.58
CA GLU A 140 40.34 1.02 36.87
C GLU A 140 39.27 1.91 36.23
N VAL A 141 38.20 2.29 36.96
CA VAL A 141 38.16 3.19 38.13
C VAL A 141 38.90 4.49 37.87
N SER A 142 38.17 5.53 37.49
CA SER A 142 38.53 6.91 37.72
C SER A 142 37.27 7.70 38.03
N GLU A 143 37.09 7.88 39.33
CA GLU A 143 36.19 8.82 39.97
C GLU A 143 36.75 10.23 39.74
N VAL A 144 36.03 11.06 38.98
CA VAL A 144 36.32 12.49 38.86
C VAL A 144 35.03 13.25 39.19
N GLN A 145 34.99 13.74 40.42
CA GLN A 145 34.15 14.85 40.83
C GLN A 145 34.69 16.13 40.21
N VAL A 146 33.87 16.85 39.44
CA VAL A 146 34.02 18.29 39.23
C VAL A 146 32.64 18.95 39.35
N GLU A 147 32.62 19.97 40.20
CA GLU A 147 31.54 20.89 40.56
C GLU A 147 30.83 21.60 39.39
N PRO A 148 29.67 22.23 39.65
CA PRO A 148 28.77 22.75 38.63
C PRO A 148 29.14 24.15 38.15
N GLN A 149 28.95 24.41 36.86
CA GLN A 149 28.92 25.75 36.28
C GLN A 149 27.54 26.10 35.66
N PRO A 150 27.17 27.40 35.65
CA PRO A 150 25.81 27.92 35.48
C PRO A 150 25.33 27.95 34.01
N PRO A 151 24.02 28.21 33.75
CA PRO A 151 23.42 28.00 32.44
C PRO A 151 23.84 29.09 31.45
N ALA A 152 24.45 28.67 30.35
CA ALA A 152 24.63 29.49 29.16
C ALA A 152 23.39 29.35 28.26
N GLU A 153 22.79 30.50 28.03
CA GLU A 153 21.76 30.86 27.07
C GLU A 153 22.22 30.49 25.65
N GLU A 154 21.62 29.47 25.01
CA GLU A 154 21.86 29.13 23.61
C GLU A 154 20.62 29.38 22.75
N ALA A 155 20.90 30.08 21.66
CA ALA A 155 19.99 30.56 20.65
C ALA A 155 19.38 29.43 19.81
N GLU A 156 18.14 29.66 19.39
CA GLU A 156 17.39 28.80 18.46
C GLU A 156 18.13 28.65 17.11
N PRO A 157 18.28 27.43 16.56
CA PRO A 157 18.67 27.25 15.18
C PRO A 157 17.45 27.42 14.27
N LYS A 158 17.54 28.40 13.35
CA LYS A 158 16.73 28.45 12.14
C LYS A 158 17.00 27.18 11.31
N VAL A 159 16.05 26.26 11.30
CA VAL A 159 15.98 25.19 10.30
C VAL A 159 15.23 25.76 9.11
N GLU A 160 15.95 26.03 8.02
CA GLU A 160 15.35 26.27 6.71
C GLU A 160 14.80 24.94 6.18
N GLU A 161 13.51 24.70 6.41
CA GLU A 161 12.76 23.66 5.71
C GLU A 161 12.57 24.10 4.25
N GLY A 162 13.38 23.52 3.36
CA GLY A 162 13.08 23.44 1.92
C GLY A 162 11.87 22.52 1.70
N GLY A 163 10.68 23.02 2.07
CA GLY A 163 9.41 22.39 1.74
C GLY A 163 9.14 22.53 0.25
N ILE A 164 8.94 21.41 -0.43
CA ILE A 164 8.35 21.39 -1.77
C ILE A 164 6.95 21.99 -1.63
N ASP A 165 6.75 23.17 -2.23
CA ASP A 165 5.50 23.90 -2.18
C ASP A 165 4.42 23.18 -3.01
N LEU A 166 3.78 22.18 -2.39
CA LEU A 166 2.64 21.45 -2.92
C LEU A 166 1.36 22.31 -3.02
N ALA A 167 1.42 23.61 -2.67
CA ALA A 167 0.31 24.54 -2.88
C ALA A 167 0.17 25.01 -4.34
N SER A 168 1.12 24.66 -5.22
CA SER A 168 1.14 25.16 -6.61
C SER A 168 0.58 24.19 -7.65
N ILE A 169 0.30 22.94 -7.30
CA ILE A 169 -0.48 22.04 -8.18
C ILE A 169 -1.94 22.31 -7.86
N GLY A 170 -2.59 23.09 -8.74
CA GLY A 170 -3.99 23.42 -8.61
C GLY A 170 -4.81 22.15 -8.42
N ILE A 171 -5.48 22.05 -7.26
CA ILE A 171 -6.41 20.96 -6.95
C ILE A 171 -7.45 20.79 -8.08
N GLU A 172 -7.75 21.87 -8.81
CA GLU A 172 -8.62 21.87 -9.98
C GLU A 172 -8.03 21.12 -11.19
N GLU A 173 -6.72 21.18 -11.45
CA GLU A 173 -6.06 20.40 -12.52
C GLU A 173 -5.95 18.91 -12.15
N PHE A 174 -5.72 18.61 -10.87
CA PHE A 174 -5.71 17.21 -10.38
C PHE A 174 -7.11 16.58 -10.38
N LEU A 175 -8.14 17.32 -9.97
CA LEU A 175 -9.53 16.87 -10.07
C LEU A 175 -9.98 16.79 -11.54
N ALA A 176 -9.55 17.70 -12.42
CA ALA A 176 -9.80 17.60 -13.86
C ALA A 176 -9.10 16.39 -14.50
N SER A 177 -7.98 15.92 -13.93
CA SER A 177 -7.28 14.68 -14.33
C SER A 177 -8.00 13.40 -13.84
N LEU A 178 -8.68 13.45 -12.68
CA LEU A 178 -9.46 12.32 -12.14
C LEU A 178 -10.88 12.21 -12.72
N MET A 179 -11.49 13.31 -13.16
CA MET A 179 -12.87 13.33 -13.65
C MET A 179 -13.14 12.48 -14.93
N PRO A 180 -12.21 12.33 -15.89
CA PRO A 180 -12.35 11.38 -16.99
C PRO A 180 -12.40 9.92 -16.52
N LEU A 181 -11.73 9.59 -15.41
CA LEU A 181 -11.70 8.24 -14.82
C LEU A 181 -12.97 7.89 -14.04
N LEU A 182 -13.85 8.85 -13.76
CA LEU A 182 -15.06 8.68 -12.94
C LEU A 182 -16.35 8.45 -13.75
N LYS A 183 -16.29 8.64 -15.08
CA LYS A 183 -17.45 8.45 -15.98
C LYS A 183 -17.57 7.00 -16.45
N HIS A 184 -17.79 6.08 -15.52
CA HIS A 184 -18.12 4.71 -15.88
C HIS A 184 -19.57 4.57 -16.28
N THR A 185 -19.81 3.88 -17.40
CA THR A 185 -21.15 3.45 -17.77
C THR A 185 -21.70 2.42 -16.76
N PRO A 186 -23.02 2.27 -16.59
CA PRO A 186 -23.59 1.24 -15.72
C PRO A 186 -23.12 -0.19 -16.09
N ALA A 187 -22.83 -0.43 -17.37
CA ALA A 187 -22.29 -1.70 -17.86
C ALA A 187 -20.85 -1.94 -17.39
N GLU A 188 -19.99 -0.92 -17.42
CA GLU A 188 -18.63 -0.99 -16.88
C GLU A 188 -18.62 -1.23 -15.38
N LEU A 189 -19.46 -0.53 -14.62
CA LEU A 189 -19.58 -0.75 -13.16
C LEU A 189 -20.01 -2.18 -12.84
N LYS A 190 -20.89 -2.76 -13.64
CA LYS A 190 -21.30 -4.16 -13.48
C LYS A 190 -20.10 -5.10 -13.71
N LYS A 191 -19.32 -4.88 -14.77
CA LYS A 191 -18.10 -5.66 -15.05
C LYS A 191 -17.07 -5.53 -13.93
N ARG A 192 -16.85 -4.31 -13.42
CA ARG A 192 -15.93 -4.06 -12.29
C ARG A 192 -16.39 -4.76 -11.01
N ARG A 193 -17.69 -4.82 -10.72
CA ARG A 193 -18.21 -5.61 -9.58
C ARG A 193 -17.99 -7.11 -9.74
N GLU A 194 -18.18 -7.63 -10.95
CA GLU A 194 -17.90 -9.06 -11.24
C GLU A 194 -16.41 -9.35 -11.03
N LEU A 195 -15.53 -8.47 -11.51
CA LEU A 195 -14.08 -8.57 -11.31
C LEU A 195 -13.68 -8.47 -9.83
N ALA A 196 -14.29 -7.56 -9.07
CA ALA A 196 -14.05 -7.42 -7.64
C ALA A 196 -14.49 -8.67 -6.85
N SER A 197 -15.63 -9.27 -7.20
CA SER A 197 -16.08 -10.51 -6.59
C SER A 197 -15.12 -11.67 -6.89
N PHE A 198 -14.62 -11.76 -8.12
CA PHE A 198 -13.59 -12.72 -8.48
C PHE A 198 -12.31 -12.52 -7.64
N PHE A 199 -11.83 -11.28 -7.52
CA PHE A 199 -10.66 -11.00 -6.69
C PHE A 199 -10.86 -11.35 -5.20
N ARG A 200 -12.07 -11.20 -4.67
CA ARG A 200 -12.41 -11.68 -3.31
C ARG A 200 -12.30 -13.20 -3.19
N GLU A 201 -12.82 -13.95 -4.16
CA GLU A 201 -12.77 -15.42 -4.15
C GLU A 201 -11.32 -15.93 -4.20
N GLU A 202 -10.44 -15.23 -4.91
CA GLU A 202 -9.01 -15.56 -5.00
C GLU A 202 -8.17 -14.98 -3.84
N GLY A 203 -8.78 -14.24 -2.90
CA GLY A 203 -8.08 -13.63 -1.76
C GLY A 203 -7.23 -12.40 -2.10
N LEU A 204 -7.41 -11.82 -3.28
CA LEU A 204 -6.76 -10.60 -3.78
C LEU A 204 -7.55 -9.34 -3.37
N TRP A 205 -7.62 -9.09 -2.06
CA TRP A 205 -8.51 -8.09 -1.48
C TRP A 205 -8.17 -6.64 -1.88
N SER A 206 -6.90 -6.32 -2.16
CA SER A 206 -6.45 -5.02 -2.65
C SER A 206 -7.02 -4.70 -4.03
N GLU A 207 -6.96 -5.66 -4.94
CA GLU A 207 -7.46 -5.58 -6.30
C GLU A 207 -8.99 -5.49 -6.31
N ALA A 208 -9.65 -6.28 -5.46
CA ALA A 208 -11.08 -6.18 -5.23
C ALA A 208 -11.49 -4.75 -4.78
N PHE A 209 -10.71 -4.16 -3.87
CA PHE A 209 -10.93 -2.79 -3.40
C PHE A 209 -10.80 -1.76 -4.53
N PHE A 210 -9.76 -1.85 -5.37
CA PHE A 210 -9.56 -0.89 -6.46
C PHE A 210 -10.71 -0.92 -7.47
N GLU A 211 -11.26 -2.10 -7.75
CA GLU A 211 -12.39 -2.23 -8.65
C GLU A 211 -13.70 -1.69 -8.04
N GLU A 212 -13.96 -1.93 -6.75
CA GLU A 212 -15.14 -1.40 -6.07
C GLU A 212 -15.06 0.10 -5.76
N ARG A 213 -13.86 0.68 -5.70
CA ARG A 213 -13.65 2.12 -5.47
C ARG A 213 -14.45 2.97 -6.44
N SER A 214 -14.53 2.55 -7.70
CA SER A 214 -15.27 3.27 -8.74
C SER A 214 -16.77 3.39 -8.44
N ASP A 215 -17.41 2.33 -7.92
CA ASP A 215 -18.82 2.32 -7.53
C ASP A 215 -19.06 3.05 -6.19
N TYR A 216 -18.04 3.12 -5.33
CA TYR A 216 -18.10 3.97 -4.14
C TYR A 216 -18.16 5.45 -4.50
N LEU A 217 -17.24 5.91 -5.36
CA LEU A 217 -17.12 7.33 -5.72
C LEU A 217 -18.37 7.89 -6.41
N GLN A 218 -19.14 7.05 -7.12
CA GLN A 218 -20.39 7.49 -7.75
C GLN A 218 -21.55 7.70 -6.77
N LYS A 219 -21.62 6.89 -5.70
CA LYS A 219 -22.70 6.95 -4.70
C LYS A 219 -22.12 6.64 -3.32
N PRO A 220 -21.44 7.61 -2.70
CA PRO A 220 -20.86 7.40 -1.39
C PRO A 220 -21.97 7.13 -0.38
N SER A 221 -21.79 6.08 0.42
CA SER A 221 -22.68 5.76 1.53
C SER A 221 -21.85 5.20 2.69
N VAL A 222 -22.32 5.44 3.90
CA VAL A 222 -21.67 4.93 5.13
C VAL A 222 -21.49 3.41 5.06
N LYS A 223 -22.51 2.70 4.57
CA LYS A 223 -22.47 1.25 4.37
C LYS A 223 -21.37 0.85 3.38
N LYS A 224 -21.33 1.46 2.20
CA LYS A 224 -20.29 1.16 1.21
C LYS A 224 -18.89 1.48 1.72
N LEU A 225 -18.70 2.56 2.50
CA LEU A 225 -17.39 2.84 3.09
C LEU A 225 -17.01 1.76 4.12
N HIS A 226 -17.94 1.33 4.96
CA HIS A 226 -17.69 0.25 5.92
C HIS A 226 -17.29 -1.05 5.20
N ASP A 227 -17.96 -1.39 4.09
CA ASP A 227 -17.62 -2.56 3.27
C ASP A 227 -16.21 -2.41 2.65
N LEU A 228 -15.89 -1.21 2.15
CA LEU A 228 -14.57 -0.85 1.63
C LEU A 228 -13.45 -1.00 2.68
N LEU A 229 -13.69 -0.51 3.89
CA LEU A 229 -12.74 -0.58 5.00
C LEU A 229 -12.57 -2.01 5.50
N SER A 230 -13.64 -2.79 5.47
CA SER A 230 -13.58 -4.21 5.77
C SER A 230 -12.69 -4.92 4.74
N LEU A 231 -12.86 -4.66 3.44
CA LEU A 231 -12.00 -5.22 2.38
C LEU A 231 -10.52 -4.86 2.58
N LEU A 232 -10.21 -3.59 2.85
CA LEU A 232 -8.84 -3.16 3.07
C LEU A 232 -8.23 -3.73 4.36
N ALA A 233 -9.01 -3.87 5.43
CA ALA A 233 -8.53 -4.49 6.66
C ALA A 233 -8.08 -5.94 6.44
N HIS A 234 -8.70 -6.65 5.47
CA HIS A 234 -8.31 -8.01 5.09
C HIS A 234 -7.14 -8.06 4.10
N SER A 235 -6.90 -6.99 3.34
CA SER A 235 -5.84 -6.96 2.31
C SER A 235 -4.41 -7.00 2.85
N GLY A 236 -4.20 -6.74 4.15
CA GLY A 236 -2.86 -6.60 4.73
C GLY A 236 -2.11 -5.34 4.28
N ASP A 237 -2.53 -4.68 3.21
CA ASP A 237 -1.93 -3.47 2.65
C ASP A 237 -2.54 -2.20 3.28
N LYS A 238 -2.09 -1.95 4.52
CA LYS A 238 -2.59 -0.82 5.31
C LYS A 238 -1.98 0.53 4.90
N GLU A 239 -0.85 0.54 4.20
CA GLU A 239 -0.20 1.75 3.67
C GLU A 239 -1.04 2.34 2.52
N THR A 240 -1.55 1.48 1.64
CA THR A 240 -2.47 1.88 0.57
C THR A 240 -3.76 2.47 1.14
N LEU A 241 -4.30 1.90 2.23
CA LEU A 241 -5.46 2.47 2.92
C LEU A 241 -5.18 3.88 3.48
N ILE A 242 -4.06 4.03 4.19
CA ILE A 242 -3.67 5.32 4.75
C ILE A 242 -3.49 6.33 3.62
N THR A 243 -2.77 5.97 2.56
CA THR A 243 -2.54 6.84 1.41
C THR A 243 -3.84 7.25 0.73
N PHE A 244 -4.76 6.30 0.49
CA PHE A 244 -6.07 6.58 -0.09
C PHE A 244 -6.89 7.53 0.79
N LEU A 245 -6.99 7.23 2.09
CA LEU A 245 -7.69 8.10 3.03
C LEU A 245 -7.04 9.47 3.08
N LEU A 246 -5.72 9.58 3.01
CA LEU A 246 -5.03 10.87 3.12
C LEU A 246 -5.11 11.72 1.85
N THR A 247 -5.15 11.10 0.67
CA THR A 247 -5.09 11.81 -0.62
C THR A 247 -6.47 12.21 -1.16
N GLU A 248 -7.52 11.46 -0.86
CA GLU A 248 -8.87 11.78 -1.36
C GLU A 248 -9.52 12.97 -0.65
N SER A 249 -10.11 13.85 -1.47
CA SER A 249 -10.94 14.98 -1.03
C SER A 249 -12.36 14.48 -0.78
N PHE A 250 -12.81 14.58 0.47
CA PHE A 250 -14.14 14.14 0.90
C PHE A 250 -15.10 15.32 1.04
N THR A 251 -16.38 15.12 0.78
CA THR A 251 -17.44 16.10 1.07
C THR A 251 -17.57 16.33 2.58
N GLU A 252 -18.20 17.43 3.01
CA GLU A 252 -18.32 17.75 4.46
C GLU A 252 -18.98 16.62 5.27
N ARG A 253 -19.95 15.90 4.70
CA ARG A 253 -20.58 14.74 5.34
C ARG A 253 -19.63 13.55 5.48
N GLU A 254 -18.71 13.41 4.54
CA GLU A 254 -17.73 12.32 4.51
C GLU A 254 -16.49 12.63 5.34
N VAL A 255 -16.17 13.91 5.60
CA VAL A 255 -15.07 14.31 6.48
C VAL A 255 -15.26 13.74 7.89
N GLU A 256 -16.48 13.72 8.41
CA GLU A 256 -16.74 13.16 9.74
C GLU A 256 -16.56 11.63 9.76
N LEU A 257 -17.01 10.98 8.69
CA LEU A 257 -16.80 9.54 8.50
C LEU A 257 -15.31 9.21 8.37
N LYS A 258 -14.55 9.99 7.58
CA LYS A 258 -13.10 9.92 7.46
C LYS A 258 -12.41 10.05 8.82
N LYS A 259 -12.88 10.94 9.69
CA LYS A 259 -12.34 11.08 11.05
C LYS A 259 -12.57 9.82 11.89
N GLU A 260 -13.79 9.28 11.90
CA GLU A 260 -14.10 8.05 12.65
C GLU A 260 -13.24 6.87 12.17
N VAL A 261 -13.04 6.76 10.86
CA VAL A 261 -12.20 5.72 10.25
C VAL A 261 -10.73 5.87 10.64
N LEU A 262 -10.16 7.07 10.49
CA LEU A 262 -8.78 7.33 10.89
C LEU A 262 -8.59 7.11 12.39
N LYS A 263 -9.61 7.40 13.22
CA LYS A 263 -9.57 7.17 14.67
C LYS A 263 -9.56 5.69 15.01
N ALA A 264 -10.43 4.89 14.38
CA ALA A 264 -10.44 3.44 14.51
C ALA A 264 -9.12 2.82 14.04
N LEU A 265 -8.58 3.30 12.91
CA LEU A 265 -7.31 2.84 12.37
C LEU A 265 -6.16 3.13 13.34
N ALA A 266 -6.07 4.36 13.87
CA ALA A 266 -5.05 4.70 14.86
C ALA A 266 -5.12 3.77 16.09
N GLY A 267 -6.31 3.48 16.60
CA GLY A 267 -6.50 2.55 17.72
C GLY A 267 -6.01 1.13 17.41
N ALA A 268 -6.39 0.59 16.25
CA ALA A 268 -5.94 -0.74 15.81
C ALA A 268 -4.40 -0.81 15.66
N TYR A 269 -3.74 0.26 15.24
CA TYR A 269 -2.29 0.33 15.15
C TYR A 269 -1.59 0.41 16.52
N GLU A 270 -2.19 1.10 17.49
CA GLU A 270 -1.70 1.13 18.87
C GLU A 270 -1.78 -0.24 19.53
N GLU A 271 -2.89 -0.95 19.36
CA GLU A 271 -3.08 -2.32 19.86
C GLU A 271 -2.03 -3.30 19.29
N GLN A 272 -1.56 -3.04 18.07
CA GLN A 272 -0.51 -3.83 17.42
C GLN A 272 0.92 -3.38 17.77
N GLY A 273 1.09 -2.39 18.65
CA GLY A 273 2.41 -1.86 19.03
C GLY A 273 3.06 -0.96 17.96
N ARG A 274 2.35 -0.62 16.89
CA ARG A 274 2.84 0.23 15.78
C ARG A 274 2.63 1.72 16.09
N LEU A 275 3.28 2.20 17.14
CA LEU A 275 3.05 3.55 17.70
C LEU A 275 3.37 4.70 16.72
N GLN A 276 4.37 4.55 15.86
CA GLN A 276 4.75 5.61 14.90
C GLN A 276 3.67 5.85 13.83
N ASP A 277 3.06 4.79 13.33
CA ASP A 277 2.01 4.88 12.31
C ASP A 277 0.72 5.45 12.91
N ALA A 278 0.37 5.00 14.12
CA ALA A 278 -0.74 5.57 14.88
C ALA A 278 -0.55 7.08 15.12
N LYS A 279 0.68 7.52 15.44
CA LYS A 279 1.02 8.93 15.62
C LYS A 279 0.81 9.73 14.32
N LYS A 280 1.30 9.24 13.17
CA LYS A 280 1.08 9.88 11.86
C LYS A 280 -0.42 10.02 11.54
N ILE A 281 -1.21 8.98 11.80
CA ILE A 281 -2.67 9.01 11.59
C ILE A 281 -3.33 10.08 12.49
N ARG A 282 -2.91 10.19 13.77
CA ARG A 282 -3.43 11.20 14.71
C ARG A 282 -3.06 12.63 14.34
N GLU A 283 -1.84 12.87 13.87
CA GLU A 283 -1.43 14.19 13.37
C GLU A 283 -2.33 14.62 12.20
N LYS A 284 -2.64 13.71 11.28
CA LYS A 284 -3.55 13.98 10.17
C LYS A 284 -4.98 14.23 10.64
N LEU A 285 -5.48 13.48 11.62
CA LEU A 285 -6.76 13.76 12.27
C LEU A 285 -6.82 15.18 12.85
N ALA A 286 -5.74 15.64 13.50
CA ALA A 286 -5.66 17.00 14.01
C ALA A 286 -5.72 18.05 12.89
N THR A 287 -5.01 17.82 11.77
CA THR A 287 -5.07 18.72 10.60
C THR A 287 -6.47 18.81 9.99
N LEU A 288 -7.20 17.69 9.90
CA LEU A 288 -8.59 17.65 9.43
C LEU A 288 -9.53 18.41 10.36
N ALA A 289 -9.34 18.30 11.68
CA ALA A 289 -10.12 19.05 12.65
C ALA A 289 -9.92 20.57 12.49
N SER A 290 -8.67 21.03 12.33
CA SER A 290 -8.36 22.46 12.11
C SER A 290 -8.92 23.00 10.78
N GLN A 291 -8.92 22.21 9.71
CA GLN A 291 -9.54 22.59 8.43
C GLN A 291 -11.06 22.82 8.57
N THR A 292 -11.76 21.98 9.34
CA THR A 292 -13.20 22.15 9.57
C THR A 292 -13.54 23.40 10.40
N GLN A 293 -12.64 23.84 11.30
CA GLN A 293 -12.84 25.06 12.09
C GLN A 293 -12.64 26.34 11.27
N LYS A 294 -11.67 26.38 10.36
CA LYS A 294 -11.39 27.56 9.51
C LYS A 294 -12.54 27.93 8.55
N LYS A 295 -13.37 26.96 8.14
CA LYS A 295 -14.56 27.21 7.29
C LYS A 295 -15.74 27.84 8.05
N LYS A 296 -15.81 27.68 9.38
CA LYS A 296 -16.73 28.44 10.22
C LYS A 296 -16.17 29.85 10.44
N LYS A 297 -16.08 30.67 9.37
CA LYS A 297 -15.87 32.10 9.57
C LYS A 297 -17.05 32.63 10.41
N PRO A 298 -16.78 33.43 11.45
CA PRO A 298 -17.83 34.11 12.20
C PRO A 298 -18.62 34.94 11.21
N GLY A 299 -19.95 34.85 11.32
CA GLY A 299 -20.88 35.50 10.42
C GLY A 299 -20.45 36.93 10.11
N VAL A 300 -20.65 37.29 8.85
CA VAL A 300 -21.11 38.62 8.45
C VAL A 300 -21.87 39.20 9.65
N LYS A 301 -21.29 40.18 10.34
CA LYS A 301 -22.07 41.02 11.24
C LYS A 301 -23.14 41.63 10.34
N ILE A 302 -24.34 41.07 10.38
CA ILE A 302 -25.51 41.73 9.82
C ILE A 302 -25.51 43.07 10.53
N ILE A 303 -25.27 44.13 9.76
CA ILE A 303 -25.38 45.49 10.23
C ILE A 303 -26.85 45.65 10.61
N GLU A 304 -27.18 45.46 11.89
CA GLU A 304 -28.44 45.88 12.50
C GLU A 304 -28.45 47.41 12.64
N ASP A 305 -28.24 48.12 11.53
CA ASP A 305 -28.69 49.50 11.39
C ASP A 305 -29.88 49.49 10.41
N VAL A 306 -30.93 48.76 10.80
CA VAL A 306 -32.26 49.04 10.28
C VAL A 306 -32.88 50.06 11.24
N PRO A 307 -33.05 51.32 10.83
CA PRO A 307 -33.70 52.31 11.67
C PRO A 307 -35.09 51.82 12.04
N ARG A 308 -35.39 51.86 13.34
CA ARG A 308 -36.73 51.64 13.90
C ARG A 308 -37.71 52.61 13.20
N LEU A 309 -38.42 52.11 12.20
CA LEU A 309 -39.65 52.72 11.75
C LEU A 309 -40.69 52.47 12.85
N SER A 310 -41.21 53.58 13.35
CA SER A 310 -42.23 53.72 14.37
C SER A 310 -43.45 52.85 14.11
N GLU A 311 -43.97 52.29 15.19
CA GLU A 311 -45.26 51.64 15.30
C GLU A 311 -46.39 52.60 14.87
N GLU A 312 -46.94 52.43 13.67
CA GLU A 312 -48.24 52.98 13.31
C GLU A 312 -49.11 51.89 12.67
N ASP A 313 -50.25 51.67 13.35
CA ASP A 313 -51.52 51.15 12.85
C ASP A 313 -51.55 49.81 12.07
N THR A 314 -51.93 48.75 12.79
CA THR A 314 -52.64 47.61 12.19
C THR A 314 -54.13 47.65 12.54
N PRO A 315 -55.04 47.70 11.55
CA PRO A 315 -56.47 47.61 11.79
C PRO A 315 -56.89 46.16 12.06
N LYS A 316 -57.75 45.99 13.09
CA LYS A 316 -58.42 44.74 13.45
C LYS A 316 -59.29 44.21 12.30
N GLY A 317 -58.75 43.31 11.48
CA GLY A 317 -59.48 42.52 10.48
C GLY A 317 -60.08 41.25 11.07
N LYS A 318 -61.41 41.20 11.15
CA LYS A 318 -62.23 40.08 11.64
C LYS A 318 -62.02 38.81 10.80
N LYS A 319 -61.68 37.69 11.45
CA LYS A 319 -61.76 36.35 10.86
C LYS A 319 -63.23 35.94 10.70
N LYS A 320 -63.67 35.67 9.47
CA LYS A 320 -64.86 34.84 9.18
C LYS A 320 -64.46 33.37 9.20
N PRO A 321 -65.26 32.46 9.78
CA PRO A 321 -65.06 31.02 9.61
C PRO A 321 -65.49 30.60 8.20
N ALA A 322 -64.70 29.74 7.57
CA ALA A 322 -65.02 29.09 6.30
C ALA A 322 -65.89 27.86 6.56
N ASP A 323 -66.95 27.71 5.77
CA ASP A 323 -67.87 26.57 5.81
C ASP A 323 -67.20 25.28 5.28
N PRO A 324 -67.61 24.10 5.77
CA PRO A 324 -67.07 22.82 5.34
C PRO A 324 -67.60 22.41 3.95
N ILE A 325 -66.68 22.12 3.04
CA ILE A 325 -66.94 21.54 1.72
C ILE A 325 -67.50 20.12 1.90
N GLN A 326 -68.74 19.89 1.47
CA GLN A 326 -69.28 18.55 1.27
C GLN A 326 -68.88 18.06 -0.13
N PHE A 327 -68.19 16.92 -0.19
CA PHE A 327 -68.01 16.16 -1.43
C PHE A 327 -69.24 15.26 -1.62
N VAL A 328 -69.84 15.35 -2.79
CA VAL A 328 -70.81 14.37 -3.34
C VAL A 328 -70.15 13.70 -4.53
#